data_AF-A0A1Q5T2I1-F1
#
_entry.id   AF-A0A1Q5T2I1-F1
#
_cell.length_a   1.000
_cell.length_b   1.000
_cell.length_c   1.000
_cell.angle_alpha   90.00
_cell.angle_beta   90.00
_cell.angle_gamma   90.00
#
_symmetry.space_group_name_H-M   'P 1'
#
loop_
_entity.id
_entity.type
_entity.pdbx_description
1 polymer ?
#
loop_
_entity_poly.entity_id
_entity_poly.type
_entity_poly.pdbx_seq_one_letter_code
_entity_poly.pdbx_strand_id
1 'polypeptide(L)'
;MRPALRLPFREALYVCSNCRQEVAPRGISPLARQFRRYASSDSPSFLERTRSKLWNTEKPPGAADPYTGESQLARGVEPEQELAKGETHKSQVLATEDYEQAETWDGLQAIGYLQKDKWIQEGTRKADKYARYGADVRSRSVLYALHQTTVELCLMSMLGKPLTSICDVPRHNPQILQMLDSCYVDASSPQQWNGALRFSSQQNMEALLFVFNQIGGESTVKVEPSETLVTDKSSKEDTHRSLSLADPELKFAFIKRFSQLLGRRISDKAITTSWTVGDILTGMATPLKEKPIQVTKVLSKKAASGQLPANVKFSPKRLKKSQIDEDHGRKKAIVSEFYRRGLNIRGANNAGFRFEKS
;
A
#
# COMPACT_ATOMS: atom_id res chain seq x y z
N MET A 1 13.92 -18.45 -54.68
CA MET A 1 12.93 -17.38 -54.47
C MET A 1 11.78 -17.93 -53.66
N ARG A 2 11.58 -17.48 -52.41
CA ARG A 2 10.42 -17.85 -51.59
C ARG A 2 9.52 -16.61 -51.43
N PRO A 3 8.19 -16.73 -51.61
CA PRO A 3 7.30 -15.59 -51.56
C PRO A 3 7.09 -15.16 -50.10
N ALA A 4 7.29 -13.87 -49.82
CA ALA A 4 6.98 -13.27 -48.53
C ALA A 4 5.48 -12.95 -48.48
N LEU A 5 4.71 -13.74 -47.72
CA LEU A 5 3.34 -13.40 -47.34
C LEU A 5 3.39 -12.26 -46.31
N ARG A 6 3.09 -11.04 -46.75
CA ARG A 6 2.79 -9.91 -45.86
C ARG A 6 1.31 -9.98 -45.50
N LEU A 7 1.00 -10.40 -44.29
CA LEU A 7 -0.34 -10.21 -43.72
C LEU A 7 -0.47 -8.77 -43.15
N PRO A 8 -1.61 -8.10 -43.34
CA PRO A 8 -1.85 -6.78 -42.76
C PRO A 8 -2.01 -6.88 -41.23
N PHE A 9 -1.18 -6.13 -40.51
CA PHE A 9 -1.01 -6.13 -39.05
C PHE A 9 -2.21 -5.65 -38.21
N ARG A 10 -3.41 -5.49 -38.80
CA ARG A 10 -4.56 -4.91 -38.07
C ARG A 10 -5.42 -5.92 -37.31
N GLU A 11 -5.21 -7.23 -37.48
CA GLU A 11 -6.10 -8.26 -36.89
C GLU A 11 -5.41 -9.28 -35.96
N ALA A 12 -4.12 -9.10 -35.63
CA ALA A 12 -3.45 -10.01 -34.70
C ALA A 12 -3.62 -9.55 -33.25
N LEU A 13 -4.57 -10.16 -32.52
CA LEU A 13 -4.89 -9.86 -31.12
C LEU A 13 -3.77 -10.21 -30.10
N TYR A 14 -2.74 -10.95 -30.51
CA TYR A 14 -1.56 -11.24 -29.68
C TYR A 14 -0.28 -11.25 -30.51
N VAL A 15 0.64 -10.32 -30.21
CA VAL A 15 1.99 -10.28 -30.77
C VAL A 15 3.00 -10.46 -29.65
N CYS A 16 3.93 -11.41 -29.83
CA CYS A 16 5.04 -11.68 -28.91
C CYS A 16 5.96 -10.46 -28.74
N SER A 17 6.54 -10.28 -27.55
CA SER A 17 7.41 -9.15 -27.22
C SER A 17 8.63 -9.00 -28.14
N ASN A 18 9.17 -10.08 -28.70
CA ASN A 18 10.26 -10.00 -29.69
C ASN A 18 9.79 -9.43 -31.03
N CYS A 19 8.62 -9.85 -31.53
CA CYS A 19 8.08 -9.34 -32.80
C CYS A 19 7.66 -7.86 -32.70
N ARG A 20 7.42 -7.35 -31.48
CA ARG A 20 7.15 -5.92 -31.22
C ARG A 20 8.39 -5.04 -31.28
N GLN A 21 9.58 -5.60 -31.01
CA GLN A 21 10.84 -4.84 -31.00
C GLN A 21 11.53 -4.81 -32.37
N GLU A 22 11.31 -5.82 -33.21
CA GLU A 22 11.96 -5.91 -34.54
C GLU A 22 11.24 -5.16 -35.66
N VAL A 23 10.06 -4.59 -35.41
CA VAL A 23 9.27 -3.83 -36.40
C VAL A 23 9.06 -2.38 -35.94
N ALA A 24 10.11 -1.72 -35.47
CA ALA A 24 10.15 -0.25 -35.52
C ALA A 24 10.60 0.15 -36.94
N PRO A 25 9.72 0.70 -37.80
CA PRO A 25 10.14 1.14 -39.12
C PRO A 25 11.18 2.25 -38.97
N ARG A 26 12.42 1.97 -39.40
CA ARG A 26 13.39 3.02 -39.72
C ARG A 26 12.90 3.75 -40.97
N GLY A 27 11.99 4.70 -40.76
CA GLY A 27 11.32 5.46 -41.82
C GLY A 27 11.14 6.91 -41.38
N ILE A 28 12.17 7.72 -41.65
CA ILE A 28 12.11 9.09 -42.16
C ILE A 28 11.05 10.01 -41.50
N SER A 29 11.48 10.79 -40.50
CA SER A 29 10.82 12.05 -40.13
C SER A 29 11.77 13.23 -40.43
N PRO A 30 11.36 14.25 -41.21
CA PRO A 30 12.23 15.32 -41.68
C PRO A 30 12.32 16.52 -40.70
N LEU A 31 12.19 16.30 -39.39
CA LEU A 31 12.22 17.38 -38.38
C LEU A 31 13.33 17.26 -37.33
N ALA A 32 14.18 16.24 -37.41
CA ALA A 32 15.44 16.22 -36.69
C ALA A 32 16.50 17.02 -37.47
N ARG A 33 16.30 18.33 -37.62
CA ARG A 33 17.40 19.23 -38.00
C ARG A 33 18.43 19.17 -36.88
N GLN A 34 19.59 18.65 -37.25
CA GLN A 34 20.89 18.83 -36.62
C GLN A 34 21.00 20.20 -35.93
N PHE A 35 20.87 20.23 -34.61
CA PHE A 35 21.42 21.33 -33.82
C PHE A 35 22.93 21.14 -33.76
N ARG A 36 23.61 21.54 -34.84
CA ARG A 36 25.04 21.81 -34.77
C ARG A 36 25.23 22.94 -33.76
N ARG A 37 26.02 22.65 -32.73
CA ARG A 37 26.56 23.63 -31.78
C ARG A 37 27.32 24.68 -32.60
N TYR A 38 26.75 25.88 -32.73
CA TYR A 38 27.50 27.05 -33.16
C TYR A 38 28.05 27.71 -31.90
N ALA A 39 29.34 27.52 -31.66
CA ALA A 39 30.14 28.36 -30.80
C ALA A 39 30.66 29.53 -31.67
N SER A 40 29.90 30.61 -31.74
CA SER A 40 30.37 31.92 -32.19
C SER A 40 29.79 32.95 -31.24
N SER A 41 30.63 33.82 -30.68
CA SER A 41 30.30 34.84 -29.67
C SER A 41 29.22 35.84 -30.09
N ASP A 42 28.89 35.91 -31.38
CA ASP A 42 28.16 37.05 -31.94
C ASP A 42 26.69 36.74 -32.28
N SER A 43 26.17 35.56 -31.93
CA SER A 43 24.75 35.23 -32.16
C SER A 43 23.98 35.00 -30.85
N PRO A 44 22.83 35.66 -30.63
CA PRO A 44 22.10 35.56 -29.36
C PRO A 44 21.62 34.13 -29.14
N SER A 45 21.65 33.71 -27.87
CA SER A 45 21.27 32.36 -27.44
C SER A 45 19.80 32.07 -27.77
N PHE A 46 19.42 30.78 -27.82
CA PHE A 46 18.04 30.39 -28.10
C PHE A 46 17.04 31.04 -27.12
N LEU A 47 17.41 31.16 -25.85
CA LEU A 47 16.61 31.80 -24.79
C LEU A 47 16.42 33.29 -25.03
N GLU A 48 17.43 33.98 -25.54
CA GLU A 48 17.37 35.41 -25.84
C GLU A 48 16.52 35.70 -27.09
N ARG A 49 16.54 34.79 -28.08
CA ARG A 49 15.66 34.87 -29.26
C ARG A 49 14.20 34.62 -28.92
N THR A 50 13.90 33.62 -28.08
CA THR A 50 12.52 33.38 -27.63
C THR A 50 12.01 34.53 -26.79
N ARG A 51 12.87 35.12 -25.95
CA ARG A 51 12.51 36.26 -25.11
C ARG A 51 12.27 37.54 -25.90
N SER A 52 13.12 37.84 -26.90
CA SER A 52 12.91 39.01 -27.78
C SER A 52 11.62 38.90 -28.58
N LYS A 53 11.22 37.67 -28.96
CA LYS A 53 9.93 37.39 -29.60
C LYS A 53 8.73 37.50 -28.66
N LEU A 54 8.89 37.16 -27.38
CA LEU A 54 7.81 37.31 -26.39
C LEU A 54 7.49 38.78 -26.12
N TRP A 55 8.51 39.63 -26.12
CA TRP A 55 8.40 41.06 -25.80
C TRP A 55 8.44 41.99 -27.02
N ASN A 56 8.52 41.44 -28.24
CA ASN A 56 8.66 42.18 -29.50
C ASN A 56 9.69 43.33 -29.45
N THR A 57 10.78 43.15 -28.71
CA THR A 57 11.84 44.15 -28.49
C THR A 57 13.19 43.46 -28.48
N GLU A 58 14.23 44.13 -28.99
CA GLU A 58 15.60 43.59 -29.02
C GLU A 58 16.27 43.56 -27.63
N LYS A 59 15.77 44.35 -26.67
CA LYS A 59 16.22 44.37 -25.27
C LYS A 59 15.04 44.12 -24.33
N PRO A 60 14.62 42.86 -24.15
CA PRO A 60 13.50 42.52 -23.29
C PRO A 60 13.82 42.78 -21.80
N PRO A 61 12.87 43.27 -20.98
CA PRO A 61 13.12 43.64 -19.58
C PRO A 61 13.53 42.43 -18.72
N GLY A 62 14.58 42.59 -17.88
CA GLY A 62 15.13 41.57 -16.95
C GLY A 62 16.57 41.12 -17.28
N ALA A 63 17.23 40.33 -16.41
CA ALA A 63 18.55 39.75 -16.70
C ALA A 63 18.47 38.70 -17.83
N ALA A 64 19.46 38.62 -18.73
CA ALA A 64 19.45 37.71 -19.90
C ALA A 64 19.30 36.22 -19.53
N ASP A 65 19.71 35.85 -18.32
CA ASP A 65 19.60 34.51 -17.77
C ASP A 65 19.02 34.56 -16.34
N PRO A 66 17.88 33.89 -16.07
CA PRO A 66 17.25 33.86 -14.74
C PRO A 66 18.06 33.11 -13.67
N TYR A 67 19.14 32.41 -14.04
CA TYR A 67 19.99 31.67 -13.09
C TYR A 67 21.42 32.20 -12.98
N THR A 68 21.80 33.19 -13.79
CA THR A 68 23.21 33.64 -13.90
C THR A 68 23.38 35.10 -13.50
N GLY A 69 22.33 35.75 -12.99
CA GLY A 69 22.39 37.07 -12.35
C GLY A 69 22.25 36.97 -10.83
N GLU A 70 22.87 37.92 -10.12
CA GLU A 70 22.70 38.09 -8.68
C GLU A 70 21.20 38.09 -8.32
N SER A 71 20.80 37.13 -7.50
CA SER A 71 19.41 36.98 -7.09
C SER A 71 18.88 38.29 -6.50
N GLN A 72 17.65 38.67 -6.85
CA GLN A 72 16.98 39.86 -6.29
C GLN A 72 16.80 39.83 -4.76
N LEU A 73 17.14 38.71 -4.12
CA LEU A 73 17.26 38.58 -2.66
C LEU A 73 18.47 39.35 -2.07
N ALA A 74 19.44 39.75 -2.89
CA ALA A 74 20.62 40.51 -2.46
C ALA A 74 20.38 42.03 -2.38
N ARG A 75 19.25 42.54 -2.91
CA ARG A 75 18.96 43.98 -2.96
C ARG A 75 18.09 44.39 -1.77
N GLY A 76 18.68 44.36 -0.57
CA GLY A 76 17.98 44.78 0.65
C GLY A 76 18.72 44.53 1.97
N VAL A 77 20.00 44.17 1.95
CA VAL A 77 20.78 43.98 3.17
C VAL A 77 21.79 45.12 3.26
N GLU A 78 21.47 46.13 4.07
CA GLU A 78 22.46 47.06 4.63
C GLU A 78 23.52 46.24 5.39
N PRO A 79 24.81 46.64 5.37
CA PRO A 79 25.90 45.81 5.85
C PRO A 79 25.90 45.77 7.38
N GLU A 80 25.20 44.80 7.97
CA GLU A 80 25.46 44.44 9.37
C GLU A 80 26.84 43.78 9.46
N GLN A 81 27.60 44.35 10.38
CA GLN A 81 28.95 44.01 10.77
C GLN A 81 29.15 42.51 10.99
N GLU A 82 30.37 42.07 10.61
CA GLU A 82 30.99 40.82 11.01
C GLU A 82 30.33 39.53 10.51
N LEU A 83 30.34 39.37 9.18
CA LEU A 83 30.50 38.03 8.61
C LEU A 83 31.84 37.47 9.12
N ALA A 84 31.75 36.59 10.12
CA ALA A 84 32.82 35.67 10.46
C ALA A 84 33.36 35.10 9.15
N LYS A 85 34.63 35.41 8.86
CA LYS A 85 35.40 34.69 7.85
C LYS A 85 35.09 33.23 8.10
N GLY A 86 34.54 32.55 7.11
CA GLY A 86 34.40 31.11 7.13
C GLY A 86 35.81 30.56 7.29
N GLU A 87 36.20 30.37 8.55
CA GLU A 87 37.30 29.53 8.90
C GLU A 87 36.96 28.22 8.20
N THR A 88 37.79 27.86 7.23
CA THR A 88 38.15 26.47 7.04
C THR A 88 38.68 25.98 8.39
N HIS A 89 37.76 25.74 9.33
CA HIS A 89 37.90 24.75 10.36
C HIS A 89 38.03 23.46 9.57
N LYS A 90 39.27 23.16 9.15
CA LYS A 90 39.80 21.83 9.31
C LYS A 90 39.55 21.54 10.78
N SER A 91 38.40 20.96 11.09
CA SER A 91 38.21 20.28 12.36
C SER A 91 39.31 19.25 12.39
N GLN A 92 40.43 19.60 13.02
CA GLN A 92 41.34 18.64 13.58
C GLN A 92 40.48 17.91 14.60
N VAL A 93 39.88 16.82 14.15
CA VAL A 93 39.37 15.80 15.05
C VAL A 93 40.58 15.45 15.89
N LEU A 94 40.60 15.93 17.13
CA LEU A 94 41.56 15.51 18.13
C LEU A 94 41.44 13.99 18.19
N ALA A 95 42.41 13.29 17.60
CA ALA A 95 42.54 11.86 17.74
C ALA A 95 42.69 11.61 19.24
N THR A 96 41.63 11.13 19.87
CA THR A 96 41.72 10.51 21.18
C THR A 96 42.76 9.39 21.08
N GLU A 97 43.53 9.13 22.14
CA GLU A 97 44.62 8.14 22.12
C GLU A 97 44.16 6.72 21.71
N ASP A 98 42.85 6.45 21.74
CA ASP A 98 42.20 5.19 21.36
C ASP A 98 41.70 5.12 19.90
N TYR A 99 41.99 6.11 19.04
CA TYR A 99 41.56 6.09 17.64
C TYR A 99 42.55 5.33 16.75
N GLU A 100 42.16 4.14 16.29
CA GLU A 100 42.90 3.38 15.28
C GLU A 100 42.29 3.55 13.89
N GLN A 101 43.10 3.98 12.93
CA GLN A 101 42.67 4.11 11.53
C GLN A 101 42.49 2.73 10.90
N ALA A 102 41.35 2.51 10.25
CA ALA A 102 41.08 1.25 9.55
C ALA A 102 41.93 1.11 8.27
N GLU A 103 42.59 -0.04 8.11
CA GLU A 103 43.42 -0.36 6.94
C GLU A 103 42.60 -0.84 5.74
N THR A 104 41.46 -1.49 6.00
CA THR A 104 40.53 -1.96 4.96
C THR A 104 39.14 -1.40 5.21
N TRP A 105 38.37 -1.23 4.14
CA TRP A 105 36.97 -0.82 4.24
C TRP A 105 36.05 -1.97 4.73
N ASP A 106 36.58 -3.20 4.75
CA ASP A 106 35.87 -4.40 5.18
C ASP A 106 35.51 -4.32 6.67
N GLY A 107 34.21 -4.34 6.96
CA GLY A 107 33.71 -4.29 8.34
C GLY A 107 33.41 -2.89 8.88
N LEU A 108 33.69 -1.82 8.13
CA LEU A 108 33.25 -0.48 8.49
C LEU A 108 31.74 -0.32 8.31
N GLN A 109 31.12 0.42 9.23
CA GLN A 109 29.71 0.76 9.12
C GLN A 109 29.50 1.77 7.99
N ALA A 110 28.73 1.39 6.97
CA ALA A 110 28.25 2.33 5.97
C ALA A 110 27.14 3.22 6.55
N ILE A 111 27.37 4.54 6.58
CA ILE A 111 26.41 5.56 7.03
C ILE A 111 25.88 6.31 5.80
N GLY A 112 24.59 6.67 5.78
CA GLY A 112 23.98 7.48 4.71
C GLY A 112 23.10 6.72 3.70
N TYR A 113 23.01 5.39 3.79
CA TYR A 113 22.10 4.58 2.98
C TYR A 113 21.46 3.49 3.84
N LEU A 114 20.25 3.74 4.37
CA LEU A 114 19.42 2.62 4.78
C LEU A 114 18.94 1.91 3.52
N GLN A 115 18.97 0.57 3.53
CA GLN A 115 18.28 -0.20 2.50
C GLN A 115 16.82 0.29 2.43
N LYS A 116 16.32 0.51 1.21
CA LYS A 116 14.98 1.06 0.95
C LYS A 116 13.88 0.46 1.84
N ASP A 117 13.92 -0.85 2.05
CA ASP A 117 12.93 -1.57 2.87
C ASP A 117 13.01 -1.23 4.36
N LYS A 118 14.24 -1.02 4.90
CA LYS A 118 14.45 -0.59 6.29
C LYS A 118 14.03 0.85 6.50
N TRP A 119 14.32 1.74 5.56
CA TRP A 119 13.86 3.14 5.61
C TRP A 119 12.32 3.23 5.66
N ILE A 120 11.63 2.45 4.81
CA ILE A 120 10.16 2.45 4.73
C ILE A 120 9.51 1.95 6.02
N GLN A 121 10.09 0.95 6.67
CA GLN A 121 9.48 0.35 7.88
C GLN A 121 9.81 1.11 9.15
N GLU A 122 11.07 1.51 9.31
CA GLU A 122 11.54 2.06 10.58
C GLU A 122 11.23 3.55 10.66
N GLY A 123 11.42 4.29 9.55
CA GLY A 123 11.37 5.76 9.53
C GLY A 123 12.36 6.36 10.53
N THR A 124 12.82 7.59 10.30
CA THR A 124 13.61 8.26 11.37
C THR A 124 12.70 8.99 12.34
N ARG A 125 11.55 9.48 11.84
CA ARG A 125 10.58 10.25 12.63
C ARG A 125 9.28 9.48 12.83
N LYS A 126 8.56 9.81 13.89
CA LYS A 126 7.19 9.30 14.12
C LYS A 126 6.25 9.61 12.94
N ALA A 127 6.47 10.72 12.24
CA ALA A 127 5.71 11.13 11.06
C ALA A 127 5.97 10.25 9.81
N ASP A 128 7.12 9.58 9.74
CA ASP A 128 7.48 8.71 8.62
C ASP A 128 6.89 7.30 8.77
N LYS A 129 6.37 6.97 9.95
CA LYS A 129 5.80 5.66 10.24
C LYS A 129 4.40 5.56 9.66
N TYR A 130 4.19 4.58 8.79
CA TYR A 130 2.86 4.26 8.29
C TYR A 130 2.05 3.54 9.36
N ALA A 131 0.94 4.16 9.79
CA ALA A 131 -0.09 3.50 10.59
C ALA A 131 -1.17 2.94 9.67
N ARG A 132 -1.41 1.63 9.75
CA ARG A 132 -2.46 0.99 8.96
C ARG A 132 -3.84 1.40 9.48
N TYR A 133 -4.77 1.60 8.55
CA TYR A 133 -6.19 1.73 8.88
C TYR A 133 -6.77 0.39 9.40
N GLY A 134 -7.25 0.38 10.64
CA GLY A 134 -7.88 -0.77 11.29
C GLY A 134 -7.04 -1.40 12.40
N ALA A 135 -7.58 -2.44 13.05
CA ALA A 135 -6.92 -3.10 14.17
C ALA A 135 -5.61 -3.80 13.75
N ASP A 136 -4.56 -3.61 14.54
CA ASP A 136 -3.21 -4.15 14.29
C ASP A 136 -3.10 -5.66 14.58
N VAL A 137 -4.08 -6.20 15.32
CA VAL A 137 -4.10 -7.59 15.80
C VAL A 137 -5.00 -8.46 14.91
N ARG A 138 -4.66 -9.77 14.84
CA ARG A 138 -5.38 -10.85 14.14
C ARG A 138 -6.88 -10.55 14.03
N SER A 139 -7.34 -10.29 12.81
CA SER A 139 -8.74 -9.97 12.51
C SER A 139 -9.65 -11.03 13.14
N ARG A 140 -10.66 -10.59 13.92
CA ARG A 140 -11.68 -11.48 14.47
C ARG A 140 -12.42 -12.19 13.34
N SER A 141 -13.17 -13.25 13.66
CA SER A 141 -14.00 -13.90 12.65
C SER A 141 -14.94 -12.87 12.01
N VAL A 142 -15.25 -13.04 10.73
CA VAL A 142 -16.05 -12.05 9.99
C VAL A 142 -17.42 -11.86 10.64
N LEU A 143 -18.04 -12.96 11.09
CA LEU A 143 -19.33 -12.94 11.79
C LEU A 143 -19.26 -12.22 13.13
N TYR A 144 -18.17 -12.39 13.89
CA TYR A 144 -17.99 -11.68 15.14
C TYR A 144 -17.89 -10.17 14.91
N ALA A 145 -17.05 -9.75 13.95
CA ALA A 145 -16.90 -8.33 13.63
C ALA A 145 -18.21 -7.72 13.12
N LEU A 146 -19.04 -8.52 12.44
CA LEU A 146 -20.35 -8.11 11.96
C LEU A 146 -21.30 -7.84 13.13
N HIS A 147 -21.44 -8.83 14.03
CA HIS A 147 -22.28 -8.73 15.22
C HIS A 147 -21.87 -7.55 16.10
N GLN A 148 -20.56 -7.41 16.35
CA GLN A 148 -20.01 -6.30 17.11
C GLN A 148 -20.40 -4.96 16.47
N THR A 149 -20.22 -4.82 15.14
CA THR A 149 -20.56 -3.59 14.43
C THR A 149 -22.06 -3.28 14.48
N THR A 150 -22.92 -4.30 14.33
CA THR A 150 -24.36 -4.11 14.40
C THR A 150 -24.80 -3.64 15.78
N VAL A 151 -24.33 -4.29 16.85
CA VAL A 151 -24.69 -3.93 18.23
C VAL A 151 -24.20 -2.52 18.57
N GLU A 152 -22.95 -2.20 18.21
CA GLU A 152 -22.35 -0.89 18.42
C GLU A 152 -23.16 0.24 17.76
N LEU A 153 -23.61 0.03 16.51
CA LEU A 153 -24.40 1.04 15.81
C LEU A 153 -25.84 1.13 16.31
N CYS A 154 -26.45 0.02 16.71
CA CYS A 154 -27.75 0.06 17.38
C CYS A 154 -27.66 0.85 18.70
N LEU A 155 -26.58 0.68 19.48
CA LEU A 155 -26.34 1.47 20.71
C LEU A 155 -26.19 2.96 20.42
N MET A 156 -25.39 3.32 19.41
CA MET A 156 -25.22 4.73 19.02
C MET A 156 -26.53 5.34 18.50
N SER A 157 -27.31 4.58 17.73
CA SER A 157 -28.63 4.98 17.23
C SER A 157 -29.64 5.17 18.37
N MET A 158 -29.65 4.26 19.36
CA MET A 158 -30.51 4.34 20.53
C MET A 158 -30.20 5.57 21.40
N LEU A 159 -28.92 5.93 21.53
CA LEU A 159 -28.48 7.12 22.29
C LEU A 159 -28.64 8.44 21.51
N GLY A 160 -29.06 8.39 20.24
CA GLY A 160 -29.18 9.57 19.39
C GLY A 160 -27.84 10.23 19.05
N LYS A 161 -26.75 9.46 19.07
CA LYS A 161 -25.39 9.95 18.89
C LYS A 161 -24.90 9.81 17.44
N PRO A 162 -23.93 10.63 17.00
CA PRO A 162 -23.34 10.49 15.68
C PRO A 162 -22.74 9.10 15.48
N LEU A 163 -23.26 8.37 14.50
CA LEU A 163 -22.92 6.97 14.24
C LEU A 163 -21.44 6.76 13.89
N THR A 164 -20.77 7.81 13.40
CA THR A 164 -19.34 7.78 13.05
C THR A 164 -18.41 7.83 14.25
N SER A 165 -18.85 8.29 15.42
CA SER A 165 -18.00 8.44 16.62
C SER A 165 -17.46 7.12 17.15
N ILE A 166 -18.18 6.01 16.94
CA ILE A 166 -17.70 4.68 17.32
C ILE A 166 -16.43 4.27 16.56
N CYS A 167 -16.23 4.83 15.37
CA CYS A 167 -15.08 4.52 14.54
C CYS A 167 -13.77 5.11 15.08
N ASP A 168 -13.84 6.04 16.03
CA ASP A 168 -12.66 6.64 16.66
C ASP A 168 -12.15 5.78 17.82
N VAL A 169 -12.96 4.84 18.31
CA VAL A 169 -12.57 3.89 19.35
C VAL A 169 -11.89 2.68 18.70
N PRO A 170 -10.56 2.50 18.80
CA PRO A 170 -9.87 1.42 18.10
C PRO A 170 -10.29 0.02 18.59
N ARG A 171 -10.54 -0.12 19.90
CA ARG A 171 -10.92 -1.40 20.53
C ARG A 171 -11.55 -1.17 21.91
N HIS A 172 -12.61 -1.92 22.22
CA HIS A 172 -13.19 -1.96 23.57
C HIS A 172 -12.43 -2.91 24.51
N ASN A 173 -12.53 -2.66 25.81
CA ASN A 173 -12.03 -3.57 26.85
C ASN A 173 -12.65 -4.98 26.68
N PRO A 174 -11.91 -6.08 26.92
CA PRO A 174 -12.45 -7.44 26.84
C PRO A 174 -13.76 -7.68 27.61
N GLN A 175 -13.97 -7.02 28.76
CA GLN A 175 -15.23 -7.14 29.51
C GLN A 175 -16.43 -6.57 28.74
N ILE A 176 -16.25 -5.39 28.12
CA ILE A 176 -17.28 -4.76 27.28
C ILE A 176 -17.58 -5.60 26.05
N LEU A 177 -16.55 -6.22 25.45
CA LEU A 177 -16.74 -7.11 24.32
C LEU A 177 -17.58 -8.34 24.69
N GLN A 178 -17.36 -8.93 25.87
CA GLN A 178 -18.18 -10.03 26.36
C GLN A 178 -19.64 -9.61 26.56
N MET A 179 -19.88 -8.37 26.99
CA MET A 179 -21.23 -7.82 27.11
C MET A 179 -21.88 -7.62 25.74
N LEU A 180 -21.15 -7.07 24.75
CA LEU A 180 -21.61 -6.92 23.37
C LEU A 180 -21.95 -8.28 22.73
N ASP A 181 -21.14 -9.31 23.00
CA ASP A 181 -21.39 -10.67 22.51
C ASP A 181 -22.64 -11.32 23.12
N SER A 182 -23.01 -10.90 24.33
CA SER A 182 -24.22 -11.39 24.98
C SER A 182 -25.50 -10.71 24.48
N CYS A 183 -25.37 -9.57 23.77
CA CYS A 183 -26.51 -8.85 23.23
C CYS A 183 -27.07 -9.54 21.98
N TYR A 184 -28.36 -9.35 21.73
CA TYR A 184 -29.05 -9.86 20.56
C TYR A 184 -29.63 -8.71 19.74
N VAL A 185 -29.74 -8.90 18.43
CA VAL A 185 -30.30 -7.90 17.53
C VAL A 185 -31.51 -8.53 16.86
N ASP A 186 -32.68 -8.01 17.18
CA ASP A 186 -33.96 -8.38 16.58
C ASP A 186 -34.20 -7.53 15.33
N ALA A 187 -34.26 -8.18 14.17
CA ALA A 187 -34.48 -7.53 12.89
C ALA A 187 -35.94 -7.60 12.42
N SER A 188 -36.89 -7.75 13.34
CA SER A 188 -38.34 -7.72 13.06
C SER A 188 -38.77 -6.44 12.33
N SER A 189 -38.16 -5.29 12.64
CA SER A 189 -38.31 -4.02 11.93
C SER A 189 -36.97 -3.60 11.29
N PRO A 190 -36.63 -4.07 10.07
CA PRO A 190 -35.28 -3.96 9.51
C PRO A 190 -34.79 -2.53 9.25
N GLN A 191 -35.68 -1.54 9.24
CA GLN A 191 -35.36 -0.13 9.03
C GLN A 191 -35.04 0.63 10.34
N GLN A 192 -35.44 0.09 11.50
CA GLN A 192 -35.34 0.77 12.79
C GLN A 192 -34.20 0.20 13.63
N TRP A 193 -33.02 0.82 13.53
CA TRP A 193 -31.83 0.38 14.26
C TRP A 193 -31.86 0.71 15.76
N ASN A 194 -32.57 1.76 16.15
CA ASN A 194 -32.72 2.21 17.54
C ASN A 194 -33.47 1.19 18.42
N GLY A 195 -34.46 0.49 17.88
CA GLY A 195 -35.29 -0.49 18.59
C GLY A 195 -34.86 -1.95 18.41
N ALA A 196 -33.92 -2.22 17.50
CA ALA A 196 -33.51 -3.58 17.16
C ALA A 196 -32.68 -4.28 18.26
N LEU A 197 -32.06 -3.53 19.17
CA LEU A 197 -31.16 -4.11 20.17
C LEU A 197 -31.93 -4.69 21.36
N ARG A 198 -31.53 -5.90 21.77
CA ARG A 198 -32.03 -6.59 22.97
C ARG A 198 -30.88 -6.97 23.89
N PHE A 199 -31.03 -6.63 25.16
CA PHE A 199 -30.01 -6.87 26.18
C PHE A 199 -30.27 -8.17 26.95
N SER A 200 -29.20 -8.88 27.28
CA SER A 200 -29.26 -10.11 28.06
C SER A 200 -29.56 -9.90 29.54
N SER A 201 -29.22 -8.72 30.07
CA SER A 201 -29.36 -8.35 31.49
C SER A 201 -29.49 -6.83 31.60
N GLN A 202 -30.24 -6.38 32.61
CA GLN A 202 -30.34 -4.96 32.99
C GLN A 202 -28.97 -4.37 33.32
N GLN A 203 -28.12 -5.10 34.04
CA GLN A 203 -26.75 -4.65 34.36
C GLN A 203 -25.91 -4.45 33.11
N ASN A 204 -26.07 -5.34 32.12
CA ASN A 204 -25.35 -5.23 30.85
C ASN A 204 -25.82 -4.01 30.06
N MET A 205 -27.13 -3.75 30.06
CA MET A 205 -27.69 -2.56 29.44
C MET A 205 -27.15 -1.29 30.06
N GLU A 206 -27.25 -1.13 31.39
CA GLU A 206 -26.80 0.08 32.09
C GLU A 206 -25.31 0.36 31.87
N ALA A 207 -24.46 -0.68 31.99
CA ALA A 207 -23.03 -0.53 31.79
C ALA A 207 -22.65 -0.25 30.32
N LEU A 208 -23.34 -0.85 29.33
CA LEU A 208 -23.11 -0.51 27.92
C LEU A 208 -23.58 0.90 27.59
N LEU A 209 -24.78 1.29 28.04
CA LEU A 209 -25.29 2.66 27.85
C LEU A 209 -24.35 3.68 28.49
N PHE A 210 -23.83 3.41 29.70
CA PHE A 210 -22.85 4.28 30.35
C PHE A 210 -21.57 4.45 29.52
N VAL A 211 -20.97 3.35 29.05
CA VAL A 211 -19.75 3.38 28.25
C VAL A 211 -19.96 4.10 26.92
N PHE A 212 -21.05 3.80 26.21
CA PHE A 212 -21.34 4.42 24.92
C PHE A 212 -21.80 5.88 25.08
N ASN A 213 -22.32 6.25 26.25
CA ASN A 213 -22.60 7.64 26.55
C ASN A 213 -21.33 8.49 26.70
N GLN A 214 -20.15 7.90 26.90
CA GLN A 214 -18.88 8.63 26.90
C GLN A 214 -18.33 8.87 25.49
N ILE A 215 -18.85 8.16 24.49
CA ILE A 215 -18.42 8.24 23.09
C ILE A 215 -19.32 9.25 22.36
N GLY A 216 -18.75 10.22 21.64
CA GLY A 216 -19.51 11.08 20.71
C GLY A 216 -20.32 12.25 21.29
N GLY A 217 -19.95 12.78 22.47
CA GLY A 217 -20.58 13.99 23.04
C GLY A 217 -21.83 13.73 23.91
N GLU A 218 -22.56 14.77 24.30
CA GLU A 218 -23.75 14.66 25.17
C GLU A 218 -24.93 13.97 24.46
N SER A 219 -25.60 13.04 25.15
CA SER A 219 -26.79 12.35 24.66
C SER A 219 -28.04 13.23 24.73
N THR A 220 -28.86 13.22 23.69
CA THR A 220 -30.16 13.93 23.65
C THR A 220 -31.34 13.04 24.07
N VAL A 221 -31.14 11.73 24.20
CA VAL A 221 -32.23 10.75 24.39
C VAL A 221 -32.12 10.02 25.74
N LYS A 222 -33.21 9.99 26.50
CA LYS A 222 -33.37 9.11 27.68
C LYS A 222 -33.96 7.78 27.20
N VAL A 223 -33.27 6.67 27.49
CA VAL A 223 -33.68 5.33 27.07
C VAL A 223 -34.48 4.68 28.19
N GLU A 224 -35.72 4.26 27.90
CA GLU A 224 -36.56 3.52 28.83
C GLU A 224 -36.24 2.00 28.81
N PRO A 225 -36.09 1.35 29.97
CA PRO A 225 -35.50 0.01 30.08
C PRO A 225 -36.43 -1.15 29.71
N SER A 226 -37.74 -0.96 29.75
CA SER A 226 -38.74 -2.04 29.74
C SER A 226 -38.94 -2.73 28.39
N GLU A 227 -38.66 -2.06 27.27
CA GLU A 227 -38.89 -2.63 25.92
C GLU A 227 -37.68 -3.40 25.36
N THR A 228 -36.51 -3.31 25.99
CA THR A 228 -35.24 -3.79 25.40
C THR A 228 -34.66 -5.05 26.05
N LEU A 229 -35.29 -5.59 27.10
CA LEU A 229 -34.86 -6.81 27.76
C LEU A 229 -35.39 -8.07 27.06
N VAL A 230 -34.57 -9.13 26.98
CA VAL A 230 -34.95 -10.41 26.37
C VAL A 230 -35.88 -11.20 27.30
N THR A 231 -37.10 -11.50 26.88
CA THR A 231 -38.00 -12.44 27.58
C THR A 231 -37.88 -13.88 27.08
N ASP A 232 -37.53 -14.10 25.79
CA ASP A 232 -37.46 -15.45 25.20
C ASP A 232 -36.19 -15.66 24.35
N LYS A 233 -35.43 -16.73 24.66
CA LYS A 233 -34.15 -17.11 24.01
C LYS A 233 -34.32 -17.94 22.72
N SER A 234 -35.51 -17.98 22.13
CA SER A 234 -35.91 -19.09 21.25
C SER A 234 -35.34 -19.08 19.82
N SER A 235 -34.61 -18.06 19.37
CA SER A 235 -33.99 -18.10 18.03
C SER A 235 -32.68 -17.31 17.98
N LYS A 236 -31.58 -17.98 18.32
CA LYS A 236 -30.19 -17.51 18.11
C LYS A 236 -29.78 -17.39 16.64
N GLU A 237 -30.73 -17.37 15.70
CA GLU A 237 -30.41 -17.28 14.28
C GLU A 237 -30.09 -15.84 13.87
N ASP A 238 -29.26 -15.72 12.83
CA ASP A 238 -28.56 -14.52 12.34
C ASP A 238 -29.50 -13.42 11.79
N THR A 239 -30.50 -13.00 12.56
CA THR A 239 -31.49 -11.97 12.22
C THR A 239 -30.84 -10.64 11.90
N HIS A 240 -29.72 -10.28 12.55
CA HIS A 240 -28.97 -9.05 12.26
C HIS A 240 -28.54 -8.90 10.79
N ARG A 241 -28.52 -9.97 9.98
CA ARG A 241 -28.22 -9.89 8.55
C ARG A 241 -29.31 -9.21 7.73
N SER A 242 -30.57 -9.24 8.16
CA SER A 242 -31.69 -8.62 7.43
C SER A 242 -31.85 -7.12 7.70
N LEU A 243 -31.07 -6.56 8.63
CA LEU A 243 -31.08 -5.11 8.89
C LEU A 243 -30.74 -4.31 7.62
N SER A 244 -31.55 -3.28 7.38
CA SER A 244 -31.45 -2.41 6.23
C SER A 244 -30.34 -1.37 6.41
N LEU A 245 -29.57 -1.16 5.36
CA LEU A 245 -28.55 -0.11 5.24
C LEU A 245 -28.99 0.95 4.22
N ALA A 246 -30.28 1.25 4.18
CA ALA A 246 -30.84 2.24 3.25
C ALA A 246 -30.36 3.67 3.55
N ASP A 247 -30.18 4.01 4.83
CA ASP A 247 -29.64 5.31 5.25
C ASP A 247 -28.14 5.42 4.90
N PRO A 248 -27.72 6.42 4.10
CA PRO A 248 -26.32 6.62 3.72
C PRO A 248 -25.38 6.86 4.91
N GLU A 249 -25.83 7.59 5.95
CA GLU A 249 -25.00 7.90 7.11
C GLU A 249 -24.70 6.63 7.91
N LEU A 250 -25.75 5.86 8.22
CA LEU A 250 -25.63 4.56 8.87
C LEU A 250 -24.82 3.57 8.04
N LYS A 251 -25.06 3.50 6.73
CA LYS A 251 -24.32 2.64 5.81
C LYS A 251 -22.83 2.97 5.82
N PHE A 252 -22.47 4.26 5.78
CA PHE A 252 -21.09 4.70 5.85
C PHE A 252 -20.44 4.33 7.20
N ALA A 253 -21.11 4.63 8.32
CA ALA A 253 -20.61 4.30 9.64
C ALA A 253 -20.40 2.78 9.81
N PHE A 254 -21.35 1.97 9.33
CA PHE A 254 -21.28 0.51 9.31
C PHE A 254 -20.06 0.02 8.55
N ILE A 255 -19.88 0.45 7.30
CA ILE A 255 -18.76 0.03 6.46
C ILE A 255 -17.43 0.48 7.07
N LYS A 256 -17.37 1.72 7.57
CA LYS A 256 -16.16 2.30 8.19
C LYS A 256 -15.75 1.45 9.39
N ARG A 257 -16.67 1.17 10.31
CA ARG A 257 -16.43 0.40 11.52
C ARG A 257 -16.10 -1.06 11.23
N PHE A 258 -16.89 -1.71 10.38
CA PHE A 258 -16.69 -3.11 10.02
C PHE A 258 -15.32 -3.33 9.32
N SER A 259 -14.93 -2.42 8.43
CA SER A 259 -13.61 -2.40 7.78
C SER A 259 -12.47 -2.24 8.80
N GLN A 260 -12.64 -1.40 9.84
CA GLN A 260 -11.64 -1.25 10.92
C GLN A 260 -11.46 -2.54 11.73
N LEU A 261 -12.56 -3.21 12.09
CA LEU A 261 -12.53 -4.46 12.87
C LEU A 261 -11.94 -5.64 12.08
N LEU A 262 -12.24 -5.71 10.78
CA LEU A 262 -11.66 -6.72 9.89
C LEU A 262 -10.21 -6.39 9.49
N GLY A 263 -9.82 -5.12 9.58
CA GLY A 263 -8.59 -4.60 8.99
C GLY A 263 -8.55 -4.74 7.47
N ARG A 264 -9.68 -4.88 6.77
CA ARG A 264 -9.73 -5.11 5.32
C ARG A 264 -10.68 -4.12 4.68
N ARG A 265 -10.25 -3.49 3.59
CA ARG A 265 -11.11 -2.64 2.77
C ARG A 265 -12.20 -3.48 2.10
N ILE A 266 -13.45 -3.08 2.31
CA ILE A 266 -14.61 -3.60 1.59
C ILE A 266 -14.63 -2.94 0.21
N SER A 267 -14.85 -3.73 -0.84
CA SER A 267 -14.82 -3.20 -2.21
C SER A 267 -16.00 -2.26 -2.48
N ASP A 268 -15.76 -1.21 -3.25
CA ASP A 268 -16.77 -0.22 -3.59
C ASP A 268 -17.97 -0.86 -4.30
N LYS A 269 -17.75 -1.90 -5.12
CA LYS A 269 -18.83 -2.69 -5.73
C LYS A 269 -19.72 -3.34 -4.68
N ALA A 270 -19.13 -3.99 -3.66
CA ALA A 270 -19.90 -4.61 -2.59
C ALA A 270 -20.72 -3.57 -1.81
N ILE A 271 -20.15 -2.39 -1.58
CA ILE A 271 -20.80 -1.26 -0.91
C ILE A 271 -21.99 -0.74 -1.72
N THR A 272 -21.82 -0.54 -3.03
CA THR A 272 -22.90 0.03 -3.87
C THR A 272 -24.04 -0.94 -4.09
N THR A 273 -23.76 -2.24 -4.21
CA THR A 273 -24.79 -3.26 -4.44
C THR A 273 -25.54 -3.70 -3.18
N SER A 274 -25.00 -3.44 -1.99
CA SER A 274 -25.58 -3.92 -0.74
C SER A 274 -26.67 -2.99 -0.21
N TRP A 275 -27.83 -3.57 0.13
CA TRP A 275 -28.94 -2.88 0.80
C TRP A 275 -29.16 -3.36 2.23
N THR A 276 -28.63 -4.54 2.56
CA THR A 276 -28.69 -5.13 3.89
C THR A 276 -27.29 -5.47 4.42
N VAL A 277 -27.20 -5.72 5.73
CA VAL A 277 -25.99 -6.22 6.39
C VAL A 277 -25.53 -7.55 5.77
N GLY A 278 -26.46 -8.44 5.43
CA GLY A 278 -26.19 -9.72 4.77
C GLY A 278 -25.67 -9.59 3.34
N ASP A 279 -26.12 -8.57 2.60
CA ASP A 279 -25.60 -8.31 1.24
C ASP A 279 -24.13 -7.91 1.28
N ILE A 280 -23.70 -7.16 2.30
CA ILE A 280 -22.28 -6.81 2.48
C ILE A 280 -21.44 -8.07 2.67
N LEU A 281 -21.89 -8.99 3.53
CA LEU A 281 -21.21 -10.28 3.72
C LEU A 281 -21.09 -11.06 2.41
N THR A 282 -22.19 -11.15 1.67
CA THR A 282 -22.25 -11.85 0.38
C THR A 282 -21.30 -11.20 -0.62
N GLY A 283 -21.31 -9.87 -0.71
CA GLY A 283 -20.43 -9.07 -1.55
C GLY A 283 -18.95 -9.21 -1.19
N MET A 284 -18.62 -9.34 0.09
CA MET A 284 -17.24 -9.63 0.52
C MET A 284 -16.82 -11.08 0.27
N ALA A 285 -17.75 -12.02 0.38
CA ALA A 285 -17.52 -13.43 0.10
C ALA A 285 -17.33 -13.67 -1.40
N THR A 286 -17.88 -12.81 -2.27
CA THR A 286 -17.55 -12.88 -3.70
C THR A 286 -16.04 -12.69 -3.88
N PRO A 287 -15.32 -13.70 -4.41
CA PRO A 287 -13.91 -13.56 -4.63
C PRO A 287 -13.70 -12.41 -5.61
N LEU A 288 -13.12 -11.31 -5.13
CA LEU A 288 -12.56 -10.27 -5.99
C LEU A 288 -11.64 -10.99 -6.97
N LYS A 289 -12.06 -11.06 -8.25
CA LYS A 289 -11.44 -11.82 -9.36
C LYS A 289 -10.10 -12.37 -8.91
N GLU A 290 -10.10 -13.63 -8.46
CA GLU A 290 -8.98 -14.22 -7.73
C GLU A 290 -7.67 -13.79 -8.39
N LYS A 291 -6.76 -13.19 -7.62
CA LYS A 291 -5.41 -12.87 -8.11
C LYS A 291 -4.94 -14.08 -8.93
N PRO A 292 -4.42 -13.88 -10.16
CA PRO A 292 -4.16 -14.98 -11.09
C PRO A 292 -3.45 -16.10 -10.32
N ILE A 293 -4.19 -17.19 -10.08
CA ILE A 293 -3.71 -18.22 -9.19
C ILE A 293 -2.47 -18.77 -9.88
N GLN A 294 -1.34 -18.77 -9.16
CA GLN A 294 -0.15 -19.42 -9.67
C GLN A 294 -0.56 -20.83 -10.12
N VAL A 295 -0.39 -21.12 -11.42
CA VAL A 295 -0.83 -22.38 -12.04
C VAL A 295 -0.32 -23.57 -11.22
N THR A 296 0.87 -23.44 -10.63
CA THR A 296 1.49 -24.40 -9.73
C THR A 296 0.63 -24.74 -8.51
N LYS A 297 -0.06 -23.77 -7.89
CA LYS A 297 -0.97 -23.99 -6.76
C LYS A 297 -2.24 -24.73 -7.17
N VAL A 298 -2.75 -24.46 -8.37
CA VAL A 298 -3.91 -25.19 -8.91
C VAL A 298 -3.52 -26.63 -9.20
N LEU A 299 -2.39 -26.83 -9.89
CA LEU A 299 -1.88 -28.15 -10.21
C LEU A 299 -1.52 -28.95 -8.96
N SER A 300 -0.94 -28.34 -7.92
CA SER A 300 -0.66 -29.04 -6.66
C SER A 300 -1.94 -29.47 -5.94
N LYS A 301 -3.00 -28.65 -5.95
CA LYS A 301 -4.31 -29.04 -5.41
C LYS A 301 -4.91 -30.21 -6.19
N LYS A 302 -4.86 -30.16 -7.53
CA LYS A 302 -5.33 -31.25 -8.40
C LYS A 302 -4.54 -32.54 -8.23
N ALA A 303 -3.23 -32.43 -7.96
CA ALA A 303 -2.38 -33.59 -7.67
C ALA A 303 -2.77 -34.22 -6.32
N ALA A 304 -2.95 -33.39 -5.29
CA ALA A 304 -3.38 -33.85 -3.97
C ALA A 304 -4.79 -34.47 -3.98
N SER A 305 -5.68 -34.00 -4.86
CA SER A 305 -7.02 -34.55 -5.04
C SER A 305 -7.07 -35.77 -5.98
N GLY A 306 -5.93 -36.29 -6.44
CA GLY A 306 -5.86 -37.46 -7.33
C GLY A 306 -6.40 -37.23 -8.74
N GLN A 307 -6.64 -35.98 -9.15
CA GLN A 307 -7.13 -35.65 -10.50
C GLN A 307 -6.03 -35.67 -11.56
N LEU A 308 -4.76 -35.74 -11.16
CA LEU A 308 -3.63 -35.78 -12.07
C LEU A 308 -3.06 -37.21 -12.18
N PRO A 309 -2.73 -37.66 -13.39
CA PRO A 309 -2.06 -38.95 -13.59
C PRO A 309 -0.72 -39.04 -12.85
N ALA A 310 -0.41 -40.23 -12.33
CA ALA A 310 0.80 -40.48 -11.53
C ALA A 310 2.13 -40.28 -12.30
N ASN A 311 2.10 -40.27 -13.62
CA ASN A 311 3.27 -40.07 -14.49
C ASN A 311 3.62 -38.58 -14.71
N VAL A 312 2.80 -37.65 -14.21
CA VAL A 312 3.04 -36.22 -14.42
C VAL A 312 3.61 -35.57 -13.15
N LYS A 313 4.82 -35.02 -13.26
CA LYS A 313 5.48 -34.27 -12.19
C LYS A 313 5.58 -32.79 -12.57
N PHE A 314 5.22 -31.92 -11.64
CA PHE A 314 5.30 -30.47 -11.81
C PHE A 314 6.25 -29.86 -10.77
N SER A 315 7.05 -28.89 -11.20
CA SER A 315 7.88 -28.10 -10.30
C SER A 315 7.19 -26.75 -9.99
N PRO A 316 7.18 -26.30 -8.72
CA PRO A 316 6.52 -25.04 -8.35
C PRO A 316 7.29 -23.79 -8.82
N LYS A 317 8.54 -23.97 -9.23
CA LYS A 317 9.44 -22.92 -9.73
C LYS A 317 10.17 -23.46 -10.95
N ARG A 318 10.62 -22.56 -11.83
CA ARG A 318 11.50 -22.92 -12.95
C ARG A 318 12.71 -23.69 -12.43
N LEU A 319 12.93 -24.90 -12.96
CA LEU A 319 14.13 -25.69 -12.69
C LEU A 319 15.35 -24.95 -13.23
N LYS A 320 16.30 -24.65 -12.35
CA LYS A 320 17.59 -24.09 -12.73
C LYS A 320 18.50 -25.23 -13.21
N LYS A 321 19.46 -24.92 -14.09
CA LYS A 321 20.47 -25.90 -14.56
C LYS A 321 21.17 -26.60 -13.38
N SER A 322 21.52 -25.85 -12.33
CA SER A 322 22.11 -26.42 -11.11
C SER A 322 21.22 -27.45 -10.41
N GLN A 323 19.88 -27.35 -10.49
CA GLN A 323 18.97 -28.34 -9.91
C GLN A 323 18.89 -29.58 -10.79
N ILE A 324 18.89 -29.41 -12.12
CA ILE A 324 18.97 -30.53 -13.07
C ILE A 324 20.27 -31.33 -12.85
N ASP A 325 21.40 -30.63 -12.64
CA ASP A 325 22.68 -31.28 -12.36
C ASP A 325 22.73 -31.94 -10.96
N GLU A 326 21.88 -31.50 -10.02
CA GLU A 326 21.68 -32.14 -8.72
C GLU A 326 20.88 -33.44 -8.86
N ASP A 327 19.80 -33.40 -9.62
CA ASP A 327 18.98 -34.57 -9.94
C ASP A 327 19.80 -35.64 -10.69
N HIS A 328 20.73 -35.20 -11.55
CA HIS A 328 21.67 -36.08 -12.24
C HIS A 328 22.91 -36.48 -11.40
N GLY A 329 23.05 -35.97 -10.17
CA GLY A 329 24.20 -36.24 -9.29
C GLY A 329 25.53 -35.55 -9.66
N ARG A 330 25.59 -34.84 -10.79
CA ARG A 330 26.81 -34.19 -11.32
C ARG A 330 27.21 -32.92 -10.56
N LYS A 331 26.27 -32.28 -9.86
CA LYS A 331 26.50 -31.04 -9.12
C LYS A 331 27.66 -31.14 -8.13
N LYS A 332 27.83 -32.27 -7.43
CA LYS A 332 28.89 -32.45 -6.44
C LYS A 332 30.28 -32.35 -7.07
N ALA A 333 30.49 -33.00 -8.21
CA ALA A 333 31.76 -32.96 -8.95
C ALA A 333 32.06 -31.56 -9.51
N ILE A 334 31.03 -30.88 -10.04
CA ILE A 334 31.16 -29.51 -10.54
C ILE A 334 31.55 -28.55 -9.42
N VAL A 335 30.90 -28.67 -8.25
CA VAL A 335 31.16 -27.84 -7.07
C VAL A 335 32.55 -28.07 -6.50
N SER A 336 33.01 -29.32 -6.41
CA SER A 336 34.38 -29.62 -5.94
C SER A 336 35.45 -29.06 -6.88
N GLU A 337 35.23 -29.12 -8.20
CA GLU A 337 36.14 -28.52 -9.19
C GLU A 337 36.17 -26.99 -9.10
N PHE A 338 35.02 -26.35 -8.88
CA PHE A 338 34.99 -24.90 -8.66
C PHE A 338 35.73 -24.49 -7.39
N TYR A 339 35.55 -25.20 -6.26
CA TYR A 339 36.32 -24.94 -5.04
C TYR A 339 37.82 -25.13 -5.27
N ARG A 340 38.23 -26.22 -5.93
CA ARG A 340 39.64 -26.49 -6.22
C ARG A 340 40.30 -25.39 -7.05
N ARG A 341 39.53 -24.72 -7.90
CA ARG A 341 40.00 -23.63 -8.78
C ARG A 341 39.81 -22.24 -8.17
N GLY A 342 39.33 -22.14 -6.93
CA GLY A 342 39.01 -20.85 -6.30
C GLY A 342 37.87 -20.09 -7.01
N LEU A 343 37.01 -20.80 -7.75
CA LEU A 343 35.89 -20.24 -8.50
C LEU A 343 34.60 -20.27 -7.66
N ASN A 344 33.76 -19.23 -7.83
CA ASN A 344 32.54 -19.07 -7.07
C ASN A 344 31.38 -19.96 -7.56
N ILE A 345 30.67 -20.60 -6.62
CA ILE A 345 29.61 -21.58 -6.91
C ILE A 345 28.22 -20.96 -7.01
N ARG A 346 27.99 -19.81 -6.37
CA ARG A 346 26.68 -19.14 -6.29
C ARG A 346 26.74 -17.73 -6.88
N GLY A 347 26.76 -17.63 -8.21
CA GLY A 347 26.70 -16.33 -8.89
C GLY A 347 27.90 -15.42 -8.61
N ALA A 348 27.94 -14.27 -9.27
CA ALA A 348 29.06 -13.34 -9.19
C ALA A 348 29.26 -12.84 -7.75
N ASN A 349 30.45 -13.07 -7.18
CA ASN A 349 30.92 -12.35 -6.00
C ASN A 349 32.04 -11.40 -6.42
N ASN A 350 31.90 -10.15 -5.98
CA ASN A 350 32.89 -9.10 -5.75
C ASN A 350 33.92 -8.75 -6.84
N ALA A 351 33.91 -9.40 -8.00
CA ALA A 351 34.54 -8.85 -9.18
C ALA A 351 33.70 -7.64 -9.61
N GLY A 352 34.12 -6.45 -9.18
CA GLY A 352 33.46 -5.19 -9.53
C GLY A 352 33.09 -5.17 -11.01
N PHE A 353 31.91 -4.63 -11.32
CA PHE A 353 31.49 -4.44 -12.70
C PHE A 353 32.62 -3.77 -13.49
N ARG A 354 32.86 -4.21 -14.72
CA ARG A 354 34.00 -3.73 -15.54
C ARG A 354 33.87 -2.23 -15.81
N PHE A 355 34.58 -1.40 -15.05
CA PHE A 355 34.66 0.05 -15.22
C PHE A 355 35.75 0.43 -16.23
N GLU A 356 35.68 -0.08 -17.46
CA GLU A 356 36.67 0.29 -18.49
C GLU A 356 36.32 1.57 -19.25
N LYS A 357 35.12 2.13 -19.05
CA LYS A 357 34.73 3.44 -19.59
C LYS A 357 33.80 4.15 -18.60
N SER A 358 34.34 5.13 -17.87
CA SER A 358 33.59 6.13 -17.12
C SER A 358 34.18 7.49 -17.39
#